data_AF-A0A7S0ISF6-F1
#
_entry.id   AF-A0A7S0ISF6-F1
#
_cell.length_a   1.000
_cell.length_b   1.000
_cell.length_c   1.000
_cell.angle_alpha   90.00
_cell.angle_beta   90.00
_cell.angle_gamma   90.00
#
_symmetry.space_group_name_H-M   'P 1'
#
loop_
_entity.id
_entity.type
_entity.pdbx_description
1 polymer ?
#
loop_
_entity_poly.entity_id
_entity_poly.type
_entity_poly.pdbx_seq_one_letter_code
_entity_poly.pdbx_strand_id
1 'polypeptide(L)'
;AGALDVYKAEFFSVPADEGEAAASRAPPGRVAATLEGASSTPALCVGDLARVYADESVSLVGPQLELLRIGGARVCAVDIEETIRANADVLDCLVVPFDDESSGGQVPVALLMLRLPAAVDECLTGQLKAAVHEALGEHCVPIDFLHVTALPLALDAKPMRQAVRQLFAGGFSSDLSEISNPSCVAELTTAIADWLDARLEPILDEYC
;
A
#
# COMPACT_ATOMS: atom_id res chain seq x y z
N ALA A 1 7.34 -12.98 -40.88
CA ALA A 1 6.71 -11.79 -40.28
C ALA A 1 5.76 -12.30 -39.22
N GLY A 2 6.22 -12.39 -37.98
CA GLY A 2 5.46 -12.96 -36.87
C GLY A 2 4.38 -11.96 -36.44
N ALA A 3 3.13 -12.41 -36.43
CA ALA A 3 2.03 -11.66 -35.87
C ALA A 3 2.28 -11.48 -34.36
N LEU A 4 2.20 -10.24 -33.87
CA LEU A 4 2.05 -9.99 -32.44
C LEU A 4 0.63 -10.42 -32.07
N ASP A 5 0.50 -11.54 -31.36
CA ASP A 5 -0.76 -11.96 -30.79
C ASP A 5 -1.13 -11.03 -29.62
N VAL A 6 -2.25 -10.34 -29.77
CA VAL A 6 -2.81 -9.44 -28.76
C VAL A 6 -3.56 -10.30 -27.73
N TYR A 7 -3.00 -10.44 -26.53
CA TYR A 7 -3.65 -11.17 -25.44
C TYR A 7 -4.72 -10.28 -24.78
N LYS A 8 -5.95 -10.79 -24.68
CA LYS A 8 -7.08 -10.09 -24.07
C LYS A 8 -6.97 -10.16 -22.55
N ALA A 9 -6.26 -9.23 -21.92
CA ALA A 9 -6.31 -9.08 -20.47
C ALA A 9 -7.76 -8.84 -19.98
N GLU A 10 -8.14 -9.44 -18.86
CA GLU A 10 -9.33 -8.97 -18.13
C GLU A 10 -8.95 -7.67 -17.42
N PHE A 11 -9.42 -6.57 -18.00
CA PHE A 11 -9.17 -5.22 -17.51
C PHE A 11 -10.14 -4.91 -16.38
N PHE A 12 -9.62 -4.52 -15.23
CA PHE A 12 -10.43 -3.84 -14.22
C PHE A 12 -10.29 -2.34 -14.47
N SER A 13 -11.40 -1.68 -14.76
CA SER A 13 -11.45 -0.22 -14.84
C SER A 13 -11.36 0.36 -13.42
N VAL A 14 -10.24 1.02 -13.10
CA VAL A 14 -10.19 1.96 -11.98
C VAL A 14 -10.90 3.23 -12.48
N PRO A 15 -11.95 3.72 -11.79
CA PRO A 15 -12.65 4.92 -12.23
C PRO A 15 -11.68 6.12 -12.23
N ALA A 16 -11.72 6.90 -13.30
CA ALA A 16 -11.07 8.21 -13.32
C ALA A 16 -12.00 9.17 -12.58
N ASP A 17 -11.64 9.58 -11.36
CA ASP A 17 -12.32 10.71 -10.74
C ASP A 17 -11.93 12.00 -11.48
N GLU A 18 -12.95 12.75 -11.88
CA GLU A 18 -12.87 13.98 -12.64
C GLU A 18 -12.34 15.11 -11.75
N GLY A 19 -11.06 15.45 -11.91
CA GLY A 19 -10.40 16.57 -11.25
C GLY A 19 -9.16 17.00 -12.01
N GLU A 20 -9.36 17.84 -13.03
CA GLU A 20 -8.30 18.38 -13.88
C GLU A 20 -7.45 19.41 -13.10
N ALA A 21 -6.25 19.06 -12.65
CA ALA A 21 -5.14 19.99 -12.44
C ALA A 21 -3.78 19.31 -12.18
N ALA A 22 -2.73 19.96 -12.69
CA ALA A 22 -1.30 19.84 -12.36
C ALA A 22 -0.48 18.68 -12.97
N ALA A 23 0.32 19.09 -13.96
CA ALA A 23 1.27 18.31 -14.75
C ALA A 23 2.34 17.54 -13.94
N SER A 24 2.78 16.44 -14.55
CA SER A 24 3.98 15.61 -14.26
C SER A 24 3.78 14.30 -13.46
N ARG A 25 2.65 13.61 -13.59
CA ARG A 25 2.50 12.23 -13.09
C ARG A 25 1.53 11.44 -13.97
N ALA A 26 1.79 10.14 -14.14
CA ALA A 26 1.26 9.32 -15.23
C ALA A 26 -0.30 9.34 -15.36
N PRO A 27 -0.86 9.38 -16.59
CA PRO A 27 -2.31 9.42 -16.83
C PRO A 27 -3.02 8.11 -16.43
N PRO A 28 -4.37 8.10 -16.31
CA PRO A 28 -5.12 6.88 -16.00
C PRO A 28 -4.87 5.79 -17.06
N GLY A 29 -4.44 4.61 -16.60
CA GLY A 29 -4.18 3.43 -17.42
C GLY A 29 -5.04 2.24 -16.99
N ARG A 30 -5.18 1.21 -17.84
CA ARG A 30 -5.95 0.01 -17.48
C ARG A 30 -5.06 -0.97 -16.74
N VAL A 31 -5.46 -1.42 -15.55
CA VAL A 31 -4.74 -2.47 -14.84
C VAL A 31 -5.23 -3.84 -15.31
N ALA A 32 -4.28 -4.66 -15.74
CA ALA A 32 -4.45 -6.03 -16.20
C ALA A 32 -3.75 -6.97 -15.23
N ALA A 33 -4.44 -8.03 -14.81
CA ALA A 33 -3.76 -9.18 -14.23
C ALA A 33 -3.23 -10.08 -15.35
N THR A 34 -2.05 -10.68 -15.15
CA THR A 34 -1.61 -11.76 -16.02
C THR A 34 -2.63 -12.89 -15.91
N LEU A 35 -3.36 -13.15 -16.99
CA LEU A 35 -4.44 -14.14 -17.04
C LEU A 35 -3.93 -15.56 -16.72
N GLU A 36 -4.53 -16.21 -15.71
CA GLU A 36 -4.79 -17.65 -15.83
C GLU A 36 -5.97 -17.83 -16.78
N GLY A 37 -5.68 -18.06 -18.06
CA GLY A 37 -6.69 -18.20 -19.11
C GLY A 37 -6.56 -19.52 -19.84
N ALA A 38 -7.64 -20.31 -19.86
CA ALA A 38 -7.83 -21.57 -20.59
C ALA A 38 -7.75 -21.39 -22.12
N SER A 39 -6.56 -21.03 -22.61
CA SER A 39 -6.17 -21.05 -24.00
C SER A 39 -5.54 -22.40 -24.31
N SER A 40 -5.84 -22.98 -25.48
CA SER A 40 -5.19 -24.19 -25.99
C SER A 40 -3.69 -24.03 -26.25
N THR A 41 -3.16 -22.81 -26.08
CA THR A 41 -1.74 -22.47 -26.18
C THR A 41 -1.17 -22.19 -24.79
N PRO A 42 -0.09 -22.86 -24.36
CA PRO A 42 0.54 -22.62 -23.08
C PRO A 42 1.16 -21.21 -23.04
N ALA A 43 0.82 -20.43 -22.02
CA ALA A 43 1.39 -19.12 -21.76
C ALA A 43 2.09 -19.12 -20.39
N LEU A 44 3.19 -18.35 -20.28
CA LEU A 44 3.85 -18.13 -18.99
C LEU A 44 3.04 -17.13 -18.17
N CYS A 45 2.49 -17.59 -17.04
CA CYS A 45 1.81 -16.72 -16.08
C CYS A 45 2.84 -16.20 -15.08
N VAL A 46 3.13 -14.90 -15.13
CA VAL A 46 4.10 -14.24 -14.24
C VAL A 46 3.49 -14.01 -12.84
N GLY A 47 2.17 -13.85 -12.75
CA GLY A 47 1.47 -13.58 -11.48
C GLY A 47 1.47 -12.11 -11.04
N ASP A 48 2.13 -11.24 -11.81
CA ASP A 48 2.16 -9.80 -11.57
C ASP A 48 1.03 -9.08 -12.30
N LEU A 49 0.61 -7.96 -11.72
CA LEU A 49 -0.27 -6.98 -12.32
C LEU A 49 0.54 -5.98 -13.13
N ALA A 50 -0.01 -5.59 -14.28
CA ALA A 50 0.58 -4.60 -15.16
C ALA A 50 -0.47 -3.55 -15.53
N ARG A 51 -0.07 -2.30 -15.57
CA ARG A 51 -0.86 -1.19 -16.10
C ARG A 51 -0.47 -0.97 -17.55
N VAL A 52 -1.46 -1.04 -18.43
CA VAL A 52 -1.31 -0.76 -19.86
C VAL A 52 -1.86 0.64 -20.12
N TYR A 53 -1.02 1.49 -20.69
CA TYR A 53 -1.36 2.87 -21.04
C TYR A 53 -1.88 2.96 -22.48
N ALA A 54 -2.46 4.11 -22.83
CA ALA A 54 -3.04 4.34 -24.17
C ALA A 54 -1.99 4.33 -25.30
N ASP A 55 -0.72 4.56 -24.97
CA ASP A 55 0.43 4.49 -25.90
C ASP A 55 1.03 3.08 -26.00
N GLU A 56 0.32 2.06 -25.48
CA GLU A 56 0.74 0.66 -25.42
C GLU A 56 1.98 0.40 -24.54
N SER A 57 2.44 1.41 -23.79
CA SER A 57 3.45 1.19 -22.75
C SER A 57 2.87 0.40 -21.58
N VAL A 58 3.74 -0.32 -20.87
CA VAL A 58 3.37 -1.21 -19.75
C VAL A 58 4.23 -0.87 -18.53
N SER A 59 3.59 -0.58 -17.40
CA SER A 59 4.27 -0.53 -16.09
C SER A 59 3.83 -1.68 -15.21
N LEU A 60 4.76 -2.33 -14.52
CA LEU A 60 4.42 -3.32 -13.50
C LEU A 60 3.85 -2.59 -12.28
N VAL A 61 2.69 -3.05 -11.80
CA VAL A 61 2.02 -2.50 -10.61
C VAL A 61 2.47 -3.24 -9.36
N GLY A 62 2.77 -4.53 -9.49
CA GLY A 62 3.18 -5.41 -8.39
C GLY A 62 2.43 -6.75 -8.40
N PRO A 63 2.70 -7.64 -7.45
CA PRO A 63 2.00 -8.91 -7.33
C PRO A 63 0.50 -8.68 -7.06
N GLN A 64 -0.37 -9.51 -7.65
CA GLN A 64 -1.82 -9.42 -7.40
C GLN A 64 -2.20 -9.52 -5.91
N LEU A 65 -1.36 -10.19 -5.12
CA LEU A 65 -1.53 -10.36 -3.67
C LEU A 65 -1.28 -9.07 -2.85
N GLU A 66 -0.70 -8.02 -3.44
CA GLU A 66 -0.37 -6.77 -2.73
C GLU A 66 -1.46 -5.69 -2.84
N LEU A 67 -2.61 -6.00 -3.44
CA LEU A 67 -3.76 -5.10 -3.50
C LEU A 67 -4.48 -5.00 -2.14
N LEU A 68 -4.73 -3.78 -1.70
CA LEU A 68 -5.57 -3.45 -0.55
C LEU A 68 -7.04 -3.40 -0.98
N ARG A 69 -7.96 -3.88 -0.12
CA ARG A 69 -9.40 -3.86 -0.39
C ARG A 69 -10.09 -2.74 0.39
N ILE A 70 -9.90 -1.50 -0.03
CA ILE A 70 -10.38 -0.32 0.69
C ILE A 70 -11.70 0.15 0.08
N GLY A 71 -12.77 0.28 0.89
CA GLY A 71 -14.06 0.83 0.44
C GLY A 71 -14.71 0.10 -0.75
N GLY A 72 -14.41 -1.19 -0.94
CA GLY A 72 -14.89 -1.97 -2.09
C GLY A 72 -14.05 -1.82 -3.37
N ALA A 73 -13.08 -0.90 -3.40
CA ALA A 73 -12.07 -0.77 -4.45
C ALA A 73 -10.83 -1.62 -4.15
N ARG A 74 -10.05 -1.90 -5.19
CA ARG A 74 -8.72 -2.53 -5.07
C ARG A 74 -7.66 -1.48 -5.35
N VAL A 75 -6.85 -1.17 -4.35
CA VAL A 75 -5.82 -0.14 -4.43
C VAL A 75 -4.45 -0.79 -4.33
N CYS A 76 -3.51 -0.37 -5.18
CA CYS A 76 -2.13 -0.81 -5.08
C CYS A 76 -1.46 -0.10 -3.89
N ALA A 77 -0.95 -0.89 -2.95
CA ALA A 77 -0.26 -0.32 -1.80
C ALA A 77 1.07 0.35 -2.19
N VAL A 78 1.73 -0.16 -3.24
CA VAL A 78 2.96 0.42 -3.80
C VAL A 78 2.71 1.82 -4.36
N ASP A 79 1.57 2.06 -5.02
CA ASP A 79 1.24 3.40 -5.55
C ASP A 79 1.15 4.43 -4.41
N ILE A 80 0.54 4.05 -3.27
CA ILE A 80 0.46 4.90 -2.07
C ILE A 80 1.86 5.12 -1.51
N GLU A 81 2.66 4.06 -1.37
CA GLU A 81 4.04 4.15 -0.87
C GLU A 81 4.93 5.04 -1.72
N GLU A 82 4.88 4.92 -3.06
CA GLU A 82 5.64 5.76 -3.97
C GLU A 82 5.21 7.23 -3.86
N THR A 83 3.93 7.48 -3.60
CA THR A 83 3.42 8.83 -3.39
C THR A 83 3.96 9.43 -2.09
N ILE A 84 3.97 8.66 -1.00
CA ILE A 84 4.52 9.07 0.30
C ILE A 84 6.04 9.24 0.21
N ARG A 85 6.76 8.30 -0.44
CA ARG A 85 8.22 8.30 -0.60
C ARG A 85 8.73 9.42 -1.50
N ALA A 86 7.86 10.06 -2.29
CA ALA A 86 8.22 11.24 -3.05
C ALA A 86 8.47 12.48 -2.15
N ASN A 87 8.01 12.47 -0.90
CA ASN A 87 8.33 13.51 0.07
C ASN A 87 9.79 13.40 0.54
N ALA A 88 10.49 14.54 0.60
CA ALA A 88 11.92 14.59 0.93
C ALA A 88 12.24 14.13 2.37
N ASP A 89 11.31 14.29 3.31
CA ASP A 89 11.50 13.93 4.71
C ASP A 89 11.27 12.44 4.97
N VAL A 90 10.70 11.71 4.01
CA VAL A 90 10.47 10.27 4.09
C VAL A 90 11.70 9.52 3.56
N LEU A 91 12.23 8.62 4.37
CA LEU A 91 13.27 7.67 3.97
C LEU A 91 12.66 6.49 3.23
N ASP A 92 11.65 5.87 3.82
CA ASP A 92 10.89 4.77 3.25
C ASP A 92 9.53 4.63 3.97
N CYS A 93 8.63 3.84 3.39
CA CYS A 93 7.32 3.60 3.99
C CYS A 93 6.73 2.24 3.60
N LEU A 94 5.80 1.75 4.42
CA LEU A 94 5.05 0.53 4.19
C LEU A 94 3.58 0.73 4.54
N VAL A 95 2.68 0.47 3.58
CA VAL A 95 1.23 0.73 3.75
C VAL A 95 0.43 -0.54 3.95
N VAL A 96 -0.12 -0.79 5.13
CA VAL A 96 -0.91 -2.01 5.40
C VAL A 96 -2.40 -1.72 5.46
N PRO A 97 -3.26 -2.69 5.09
CA PRO A 97 -4.68 -2.60 5.39
C PRO A 97 -4.89 -2.89 6.88
N PHE A 98 -5.65 -2.04 7.53
CA PHE A 98 -6.14 -2.21 8.89
C PHE A 98 -7.66 -2.37 8.84
N ASP A 99 -8.20 -3.35 9.56
CA ASP A 99 -9.64 -3.56 9.65
C ASP A 99 -10.19 -2.59 10.71
N ASP A 100 -10.89 -1.54 10.25
CA ASP A 100 -11.47 -0.52 11.12
C ASP A 100 -12.99 -0.68 11.17
N GLU A 101 -13.50 -1.11 12.32
CA GLU A 101 -14.95 -1.31 12.52
C GLU A 101 -15.74 -0.01 12.32
N SER A 102 -15.17 1.13 12.71
CA SER A 102 -15.81 2.46 12.60
C SER A 102 -16.03 2.89 11.14
N SER A 103 -15.08 2.56 10.26
CA SER A 103 -15.14 2.87 8.83
C SER A 103 -15.92 1.81 8.02
N GLY A 104 -16.37 0.73 8.65
CA GLY A 104 -17.13 -0.34 8.00
C GLY A 104 -16.30 -1.20 7.05
N GLY A 105 -14.96 -1.22 7.19
CA GLY A 105 -14.09 -1.99 6.31
C GLY A 105 -12.60 -1.74 6.50
N GLN A 106 -11.80 -2.16 5.50
CA GLN A 106 -10.36 -1.96 5.51
C GLN A 106 -10.00 -0.53 5.13
N VAL A 107 -9.03 0.01 5.85
CA VAL A 107 -8.47 1.35 5.66
C VAL A 107 -6.94 1.25 5.62
N PRO A 108 -6.25 2.12 4.84
CA PRO A 108 -4.79 2.09 4.78
C PRO A 108 -4.18 2.76 6.02
N VAL A 109 -3.13 2.13 6.56
CA VAL A 109 -2.26 2.69 7.61
C VAL A 109 -0.82 2.66 7.09
N ALA A 110 -0.09 3.77 7.25
CA ALA A 110 1.28 3.90 6.75
C ALA A 110 2.30 3.86 7.89
N LEU A 111 3.26 2.95 7.81
CA LEU A 111 4.47 2.97 8.64
C LEU A 111 5.53 3.82 7.92
N LEU A 112 6.11 4.80 8.61
CA LEU A 112 7.07 5.75 8.06
C LEU A 112 8.44 5.59 8.71
N MET A 113 9.47 5.45 7.89
CA MET A 113 10.85 5.75 8.26
C MET A 113 11.17 7.16 7.78
N LEU A 114 11.61 8.03 8.68
CA LEU A 114 11.93 9.42 8.36
C LEU A 114 13.43 9.66 8.21
N ARG A 115 13.80 10.68 7.44
CA ARG A 115 15.16 11.20 7.38
C ARG A 115 15.37 12.15 8.55
N LEU A 116 16.45 11.98 9.30
CA LEU A 116 16.80 12.93 10.36
C LEU A 116 17.03 14.33 9.76
N PRO A 117 16.57 15.41 10.42
CA PRO A 117 15.97 15.46 11.77
C PRO A 117 14.42 15.44 11.79
N ALA A 118 13.75 14.96 10.74
CA ALA A 118 12.30 14.99 10.65
C ALA A 118 11.60 14.12 11.71
N ALA A 119 10.40 14.53 12.09
CA ALA A 119 9.51 13.80 12.98
C ALA A 119 8.09 13.80 12.38
N VAL A 120 7.26 12.82 12.76
CA VAL A 120 5.85 12.84 12.39
C VAL A 120 5.15 13.91 13.24
N ASP A 121 4.88 15.05 12.64
CA ASP A 121 4.06 16.12 13.21
C ASP A 121 2.80 16.36 12.35
N GLU A 122 1.92 17.24 12.83
CA GLU A 122 0.67 17.57 12.12
C GLU A 122 0.94 18.17 10.73
N CYS A 123 2.05 18.89 10.57
CA CYS A 123 2.43 19.53 9.31
C CYS A 123 2.79 18.48 8.25
N LEU A 124 3.71 17.57 8.59
CA LEU A 124 4.12 16.48 7.72
C LEU A 124 2.95 15.55 7.42
N THR A 125 2.14 15.22 8.43
CA THR A 125 0.93 14.39 8.27
C THR A 125 -0.04 15.03 7.28
N GLY A 126 -0.31 16.33 7.42
CA GLY A 126 -1.17 17.08 6.50
C GLY A 126 -0.63 17.10 5.07
N GLN A 127 0.68 17.32 4.90
CA GLN A 127 1.33 17.29 3.59
C GLN A 127 1.23 15.91 2.92
N LEU A 128 1.49 14.83 3.66
CA LEU A 128 1.41 13.47 3.13
C LEU A 128 -0.03 13.09 2.77
N LYS A 129 -1.01 13.42 3.61
CA LYS A 129 -2.43 13.19 3.30
C LYS A 129 -2.86 13.94 2.05
N ALA A 130 -2.48 15.22 1.93
CA ALA A 130 -2.80 16.03 0.76
C ALA A 130 -2.16 15.46 -0.52
N ALA A 131 -0.89 15.06 -0.47
CA ALA A 131 -0.19 14.48 -1.61
C ALA A 131 -0.83 13.16 -2.09
N VAL A 132 -1.23 12.29 -1.16
CA VAL A 132 -1.92 11.04 -1.50
C VAL A 132 -3.32 11.31 -2.06
N HIS A 133 -4.05 12.24 -1.45
CA HIS A 133 -5.39 12.63 -1.92
C HIS A 133 -5.34 13.18 -3.34
N GLU A 134 -4.41 14.09 -3.63
CA GLU A 134 -4.24 14.69 -4.96
C GLU A 134 -3.84 13.67 -6.03
N ALA A 135 -3.00 12.69 -5.69
CA ALA A 135 -2.49 11.72 -6.65
C ALA A 135 -3.42 10.51 -6.89
N LEU A 136 -4.09 10.02 -5.83
CA LEU A 136 -4.79 8.72 -5.84
C LEU A 136 -6.25 8.79 -5.35
N GLY A 137 -6.70 9.94 -4.84
CA GLY A 137 -8.05 10.13 -4.34
C GLY A 137 -8.23 9.83 -2.84
N GLU A 138 -9.40 10.19 -2.31
CA GLU A 138 -9.73 10.14 -0.88
C GLU A 138 -9.62 8.75 -0.24
N HIS A 139 -10.06 7.72 -0.95
CA HIS A 139 -10.06 6.35 -0.46
C HIS A 139 -8.65 5.76 -0.32
N CYS A 140 -7.63 6.37 -0.92
CA CYS A 140 -6.24 5.93 -0.83
C CYS A 140 -5.49 6.58 0.34
N VAL A 141 -6.08 7.60 0.99
CA VAL A 141 -5.41 8.38 2.03
C VAL A 141 -5.27 7.54 3.30
N PRO A 142 -4.03 7.32 3.81
CA PRO A 142 -3.82 6.65 5.07
C PRO A 142 -4.53 7.37 6.21
N ILE A 143 -5.24 6.62 7.06
CA ILE A 143 -5.93 7.19 8.23
C ILE A 143 -4.91 7.77 9.21
N ASP A 144 -3.78 7.06 9.36
CA ASP A 144 -2.73 7.35 10.32
C ASP A 144 -1.35 7.00 9.75
N PHE A 145 -0.35 7.70 10.27
CA PHE A 145 1.06 7.53 9.94
C PHE A 145 1.84 7.21 11.21
N LEU A 146 2.39 6.00 11.29
CA LEU A 146 3.14 5.53 12.46
C LEU A 146 4.63 5.66 12.17
N HIS A 147 5.35 6.41 12.99
CA HIS A 147 6.80 6.51 12.89
C HIS A 147 7.47 5.23 13.40
N VAL A 148 8.41 4.70 12.63
CA VAL A 148 9.19 3.51 12.96
C VAL A 148 10.66 3.70 12.57
N THR A 149 11.58 3.10 13.33
CA THR A 149 13.01 3.20 12.98
C THR A 149 13.43 2.21 11.89
N ALA A 150 12.71 1.10 11.75
CA ALA A 150 12.99 0.04 10.78
C ALA A 150 11.71 -0.68 10.33
N LEU A 151 11.61 -0.95 9.02
CA LEU A 151 10.58 -1.83 8.45
C LEU A 151 11.04 -3.29 8.44
N PRO A 152 10.13 -4.27 8.60
CA PRO A 152 10.50 -5.68 8.56
C PRO A 152 10.77 -6.08 7.11
N LEU A 153 12.00 -6.50 6.85
CA LEU A 153 12.45 -6.95 5.54
C LEU A 153 12.73 -8.45 5.54
N ALA A 154 12.33 -9.12 4.47
CA ALA A 154 12.73 -10.50 4.21
C ALA A 154 14.24 -10.57 3.89
N LEU A 155 14.80 -11.77 3.87
CA LEU A 155 16.20 -11.99 3.51
C LEU A 155 16.57 -11.47 2.10
N ASP A 156 15.59 -11.36 1.20
CA ASP A 156 15.74 -10.77 -0.13
C ASP A 156 15.51 -9.25 -0.16
N ALA A 157 15.48 -8.61 1.02
CA ALA A 157 15.23 -7.20 1.24
C ALA A 157 13.83 -6.71 0.82
N LYS A 158 12.87 -7.61 0.58
CA LYS A 158 11.48 -7.22 0.30
C LYS A 158 10.73 -6.87 1.59
N PRO A 159 9.84 -5.86 1.56
CA PRO A 159 9.02 -5.53 2.70
C PRO A 159 8.05 -6.67 3.04
N MET A 160 8.06 -7.12 4.30
CA MET A 160 7.19 -8.20 4.78
C MET A 160 5.84 -7.66 5.24
N ARG A 161 5.00 -7.26 4.28
CA ARG A 161 3.66 -6.70 4.54
C ARG A 161 2.78 -7.65 5.36
N GLN A 162 2.86 -8.95 5.09
CA GLN A 162 2.09 -9.96 5.82
C GLN A 162 2.46 -10.04 7.31
N ALA A 163 3.75 -9.90 7.64
CA ALA A 163 4.22 -9.86 9.03
C ALA A 163 3.61 -8.66 9.78
N VAL A 164 3.60 -7.49 9.15
CA VAL A 164 2.98 -6.29 9.75
C VAL A 164 1.47 -6.47 9.92
N ARG A 165 0.76 -7.00 8.93
CA ARG A 165 -0.68 -7.28 9.04
C ARG A 165 -1.00 -8.22 10.21
N GLN A 166 -0.15 -9.21 10.43
CA GLN A 166 -0.24 -10.12 11.56
C GLN A 166 -0.03 -9.42 12.90
N LEU A 167 0.91 -8.47 12.98
CA LEU A 167 1.11 -7.64 14.17
C LEU A 167 -0.14 -6.79 14.50
N PHE A 168 -0.76 -6.16 13.48
CA PHE A 168 -2.03 -5.44 13.68
C PHE A 168 -3.18 -6.33 14.13
N ALA A 169 -3.19 -7.61 13.73
CA ALA A 169 -4.18 -8.59 14.17
C ALA A 169 -3.91 -9.16 15.58
N GLY A 170 -2.87 -8.67 16.28
CA GLY A 170 -2.50 -9.15 17.61
C GLY A 170 -1.85 -10.54 17.62
N GLY A 171 -1.40 -11.05 16.47
CA GLY A 171 -0.83 -12.39 16.36
C GLY A 171 0.31 -12.44 15.36
N PHE A 172 1.55 -12.43 15.84
CA PHE A 172 2.73 -12.73 15.04
C PHE A 172 3.13 -14.19 15.22
N SER A 173 2.97 -15.00 14.17
CA SER A 173 3.22 -16.46 14.22
C SER A 173 4.31 -16.91 13.25
N SER A 174 4.95 -16.01 12.50
CA SER A 174 6.02 -16.39 11.55
C SER A 174 7.36 -16.60 12.25
N ASP A 175 8.17 -17.48 11.65
CA ASP A 175 9.52 -17.76 12.11
C ASP A 175 10.42 -16.54 11.88
N LEU A 176 11.01 -15.99 12.94
CA LEU A 176 11.86 -14.79 12.88
C LEU A 176 13.12 -14.99 12.04
N SER A 177 13.43 -16.24 11.69
CA SER A 177 14.55 -16.65 10.83
C SER A 177 14.44 -16.12 9.39
N GLU A 178 13.24 -15.79 8.92
CA GLU A 178 13.00 -15.23 7.59
C GLU A 178 13.17 -13.70 7.54
N ILE A 179 13.26 -13.05 8.70
CA ILE A 179 13.39 -11.60 8.83
C ILE A 179 14.87 -11.23 8.93
N SER A 180 15.32 -10.35 8.03
CA SER A 180 16.72 -9.89 8.03
C SER A 180 17.05 -9.07 9.28
N ASN A 181 16.08 -8.34 9.83
CA ASN A 181 16.19 -7.45 10.97
C ASN A 181 15.16 -7.77 12.07
N PRO A 182 15.28 -8.88 12.80
CA PRO A 182 14.22 -9.34 13.72
C PRO A 182 13.95 -8.39 14.89
N SER A 183 14.89 -7.51 15.25
CA SER A 183 14.70 -6.50 16.31
C SER A 183 13.59 -5.50 15.99
N CYS A 184 13.30 -5.24 14.71
CA CYS A 184 12.24 -4.29 14.32
C CYS A 184 10.85 -4.78 14.75
N VAL A 185 10.65 -6.10 14.85
CA VAL A 185 9.34 -6.69 15.19
C VAL A 185 8.90 -6.28 16.59
N ALA A 186 9.81 -6.26 17.57
CA ALA A 186 9.50 -5.87 18.93
C ALA A 186 9.12 -4.38 19.04
N GLU A 187 9.85 -3.51 18.33
CA GLU A 187 9.55 -2.08 18.24
C GLU A 187 8.19 -1.86 17.57
N LEU A 188 7.95 -2.51 16.42
CA LEU A 188 6.69 -2.44 15.70
C LEU A 188 5.51 -2.91 16.54
N THR A 189 5.68 -4.00 17.29
CA THR A 189 4.64 -4.52 18.19
C THR A 189 4.27 -3.46 19.23
N THR A 190 5.27 -2.80 19.82
CA THR A 190 5.05 -1.75 20.83
C THR A 190 4.38 -0.53 20.21
N ALA A 191 4.89 -0.04 19.08
CA ALA A 191 4.32 1.12 18.39
C ALA A 191 2.88 0.88 17.91
N ILE A 192 2.57 -0.34 17.44
CA ILE A 192 1.21 -0.73 17.05
C ILE A 192 0.30 -0.82 18.27
N ALA A 193 0.76 -1.39 19.38
CA ALA A 193 -0.02 -1.46 20.62
C ALA A 193 -0.34 -0.06 21.16
N ASP A 194 0.67 0.81 21.26
CA ASP A 194 0.49 2.20 21.71
C ASP A 194 -0.49 2.96 20.80
N TRP A 195 -0.42 2.73 19.49
CA TRP A 195 -1.35 3.32 18.51
C TRP A 195 -2.78 2.77 18.66
N LEU A 196 -2.95 1.46 18.87
CA LEU A 196 -4.26 0.85 19.10
C LEU A 196 -4.90 1.37 20.39
N ASP A 197 -4.14 1.48 21.46
CA ASP A 197 -4.61 1.98 22.76
C ASP A 197 -5.08 3.43 22.64
N ALA A 198 -4.27 4.32 22.02
CA ALA A 198 -4.63 5.72 21.79
C ALA A 198 -5.92 5.88 20.96
N ARG A 199 -6.24 4.89 20.13
CA ARG A 199 -7.43 4.88 19.27
C ARG A 199 -8.68 4.32 19.96
N LEU A 200 -8.51 3.48 21.00
CA LEU A 200 -9.60 2.92 21.80
C LEU A 200 -10.05 3.85 22.94
N GLU A 201 -9.13 4.63 23.53
CA GLU A 201 -9.45 5.56 24.62
C GLU A 201 -10.60 6.58 24.33
N PRO A 202 -10.77 7.16 23.12
CA PRO A 202 -11.89 8.08 22.88
C PRO A 202 -13.28 7.41 22.90
N ILE A 203 -13.38 6.08 22.86
CA ILE A 203 -14.66 5.36 22.88
C ILE A 203 -15.18 5.17 24.32
N LEU A 204 -14.31 5.16 25.33
CA LEU A 204 -14.69 4.88 26.73
C LEU A 204 -15.14 6.13 27.50
N ASP A 205 -14.70 7.32 27.11
CA ASP A 205 -15.11 8.59 27.74
C ASP A 205 -16.57 8.99 27.41
N GLU A 206 -17.19 8.41 26.37
CA GLU A 206 -18.60 8.67 26.05
C GLU A 206 -19.58 7.84 26.91
N TYR A 207 -19.06 6.91 27.74
CA TYR A 207 -19.84 6.02 28.61
C TYR A 207 -19.59 6.21 30.13
N CYS A 208 -18.84 7.24 30.54
CA CYS A 208 -18.65 7.62 31.95
C CYS A 208 -19.27 9.00 32.25
#